data_AF-A0A368T4M2-F1
#
_entry.id   AF-A0A368T4M2-F1
#
_cell.length_a   1.000
_cell.length_b   1.000
_cell.length_c   1.000
_cell.angle_alpha   90.00
_cell.angle_beta   90.00
_cell.angle_gamma   90.00
#
_symmetry.space_group_name_H-M   'P 1'
#
loop_
_entity.id
_entity.type
_entity.pdbx_description
1 polymer ?
#
loop_
_entity_poly.entity_id
_entity_poly.type
_entity_poly.pdbx_seq_one_letter_code
_entity_poly.pdbx_strand_id
1 'polypeptide(L)'
;MSVAYARDYAWLQETQPDLAEAYCLSYVRGLSRNEALRRLGANERDMRCLPIAEAVEADLCSESTPPCTAHALSVGGWSVVVEPTGCRAAHPEVYRMLSAETEVVSVRVVMEHRYEFRWVIDGVLQTFFDARSPETRRGTRPDALVDHLSAVGLLPPASETAGAPEPGAAVLAVADRVTGVRVRPAHLAGPLLGAELDRALPLPLR
;
A
#
# COMPACT_ATOMS: atom_id res chain seq x y z
N MET A 1 -13.11 -5.12 -16.37
CA MET A 1 -12.59 -5.44 -15.02
C MET A 1 -13.76 -5.42 -14.06
N SER A 2 -13.83 -6.33 -13.09
CA SER A 2 -14.88 -6.34 -12.07
C SER A 2 -14.74 -5.11 -11.17
N VAL A 3 -15.86 -4.51 -10.78
CA VAL A 3 -15.89 -3.41 -9.81
C VAL A 3 -15.43 -3.94 -8.43
N ALA A 4 -14.54 -3.22 -7.73
CA ALA A 4 -13.97 -3.65 -6.46
C ALA A 4 -14.68 -3.08 -5.24
N TYR A 5 -15.02 -3.92 -4.27
CA TYR A 5 -15.69 -3.52 -3.03
C TYR A 5 -14.86 -3.97 -1.81
N ALA A 6 -15.13 -3.38 -0.64
CA ALA A 6 -14.42 -3.73 0.60
C ALA A 6 -14.41 -5.26 0.86
N ARG A 7 -15.54 -5.95 0.67
CA ARG A 7 -15.65 -7.42 0.83
C ARG A 7 -14.66 -8.22 -0.04
N ASP A 8 -14.18 -7.67 -1.16
CA ASP A 8 -13.21 -8.35 -2.03
C ASP A 8 -11.82 -8.45 -1.37
N TYR A 9 -11.61 -7.74 -0.25
CA TYR A 9 -10.36 -7.67 0.51
C TYR A 9 -10.47 -8.23 1.94
N ALA A 10 -11.64 -8.78 2.32
CA ALA A 10 -11.84 -9.40 3.64
C ALA A 10 -10.85 -10.54 3.93
N TRP A 11 -10.40 -11.23 2.86
CA TRP A 11 -9.42 -12.31 2.93
C TRP A 11 -8.12 -11.92 3.64
N LEU A 12 -7.72 -10.64 3.62
CA LEU A 12 -6.45 -10.23 4.21
C LEU A 12 -6.46 -10.45 5.73
N GLN A 13 -7.54 -10.04 6.40
CA GLN A 13 -7.73 -10.30 7.83
C GLN A 13 -7.89 -11.80 8.12
N GLU A 14 -8.60 -12.53 7.25
CA GLU A 14 -8.90 -13.94 7.45
C GLU A 14 -7.67 -14.85 7.27
N THR A 15 -6.79 -14.51 6.34
CA THR A 15 -5.69 -15.39 5.91
C THR A 15 -4.31 -14.86 6.30
N GLN A 16 -4.16 -13.58 6.61
CA GLN A 16 -2.91 -12.92 6.99
C GLN A 16 -3.14 -11.93 8.15
N PRO A 17 -3.71 -12.39 9.30
CA PRO A 17 -4.13 -11.49 10.39
C PRO A 17 -2.98 -10.60 10.89
N ASP A 18 -1.80 -11.17 11.12
CA ASP A 18 -0.63 -10.45 11.62
C ASP A 18 -0.16 -9.34 10.66
N LEU A 19 -0.18 -9.60 9.36
CA LEU A 19 0.12 -8.57 8.36
C LEU A 19 -0.97 -7.52 8.30
N ALA A 20 -2.24 -7.92 8.42
CA ALA A 20 -3.39 -7.03 8.31
C ALA A 20 -3.41 -5.97 9.43
N GLU A 21 -2.78 -6.26 10.58
CA GLU A 21 -2.65 -5.30 11.67
C GLU A 21 -1.80 -4.08 11.28
N ALA A 22 -0.69 -4.23 10.55
CA ALA A 22 0.10 -3.08 10.11
C ALA A 22 0.88 -3.37 8.83
N TYR A 23 0.61 -2.58 7.79
CA TYR A 23 1.28 -2.71 6.50
C TYR A 23 1.27 -1.41 5.69
N CYS A 24 2.16 -1.35 4.70
CA CYS A 24 2.07 -0.43 3.58
C CYS A 24 2.08 -1.22 2.26
N LEU A 25 1.00 -1.13 1.47
CA LEU A 25 0.90 -1.68 0.12
C LEU A 25 1.00 -0.55 -0.90
N SER A 26 2.07 -0.55 -1.71
CA SER A 26 2.34 0.48 -2.71
C SER A 26 2.42 -0.10 -4.12
N TYR A 27 1.49 0.30 -4.97
CA TYR A 27 1.39 -0.05 -6.38
C TYR A 27 2.19 0.96 -7.18
N VAL A 28 3.20 0.51 -7.92
CA VAL A 28 4.04 1.34 -8.77
C VAL A 28 3.90 0.93 -10.23
N ARG A 29 3.44 1.84 -11.09
CA ARG A 29 3.10 1.51 -12.48
C ARG A 29 4.35 1.30 -13.32
N GLY A 30 4.37 0.25 -14.15
CA GLY A 30 5.38 0.07 -15.20
C GLY A 30 6.81 -0.22 -14.74
N LEU A 31 7.11 -0.14 -13.44
CA LEU A 31 8.44 -0.49 -12.92
C LEU A 31 8.57 -1.99 -12.70
N SER A 32 9.80 -2.50 -12.81
CA SER A 32 10.15 -3.84 -12.36
C SER A 32 10.17 -3.90 -10.83
N ARG A 33 10.09 -5.12 -10.27
CA ARG A 33 10.16 -5.36 -8.82
C ARG A 33 11.48 -4.84 -8.23
N ASN A 34 12.59 -5.12 -8.90
CA ASN A 34 13.93 -4.65 -8.52
C ASN A 34 13.99 -3.12 -8.50
N GLU A 35 13.48 -2.47 -9.55
CA GLU A 35 13.50 -1.01 -9.64
C GLU A 35 12.63 -0.35 -8.57
N ALA A 36 11.44 -0.91 -8.31
CA ALA A 36 10.57 -0.42 -7.25
C ALA A 36 11.23 -0.53 -5.86
N LEU A 37 11.86 -1.67 -5.55
CA LEU A 37 12.61 -1.86 -4.30
C LEU A 37 13.83 -0.94 -4.21
N ARG A 38 14.57 -0.75 -5.32
CA ARG A 38 15.73 0.15 -5.38
C ARG A 38 15.33 1.60 -5.09
N ARG A 39 14.24 2.09 -5.69
CA ARG A 39 13.70 3.43 -5.43
C ARG A 39 13.19 3.60 -3.99
N LEU A 40 12.79 2.50 -3.34
CA LEU A 40 12.45 2.48 -1.92
C LEU A 40 13.69 2.56 -1.01
N GLY A 41 14.88 2.26 -1.55
CA GLY A 41 16.16 2.29 -0.83
C GLY A 41 16.76 0.91 -0.57
N ALA A 42 16.22 -0.16 -1.17
CA ALA A 42 16.84 -1.48 -1.08
C ALA A 42 18.15 -1.52 -1.88
N ASN A 43 19.18 -2.14 -1.31
CA ASN A 43 20.39 -2.48 -2.02
C ASN A 43 20.17 -3.75 -2.85
N GLU A 44 20.47 -3.69 -4.14
CA GLU A 44 20.25 -4.80 -5.08
C GLU A 44 20.98 -6.08 -4.68
N ARG A 45 22.13 -5.96 -4.00
CA ARG A 45 22.91 -7.11 -3.52
C ARG A 45 22.24 -7.88 -2.39
N ASP A 46 21.34 -7.23 -1.66
CA ASP A 46 20.65 -7.80 -0.51
C ASP A 46 19.27 -8.34 -0.88
N MET A 47 18.84 -8.14 -2.13
CA MET A 47 17.56 -8.63 -2.63
C MET A 47 17.57 -10.16 -2.77
N ARG A 48 16.58 -10.81 -2.16
CA ARG A 48 16.39 -12.27 -2.23
C ARG A 48 14.91 -12.62 -2.22
N CYS A 49 14.56 -13.79 -2.72
CA CYS A 49 13.18 -14.29 -2.61
C CYS A 49 12.99 -14.92 -1.25
N LEU A 50 12.00 -14.44 -0.49
CA LEU A 50 11.63 -14.97 0.83
C LEU A 50 10.12 -14.87 1.05
N PRO A 51 9.49 -15.81 1.78
CA PRO A 51 8.10 -15.68 2.19
C PRO A 51 7.89 -14.42 3.03
N ILE A 52 6.82 -13.67 2.75
CA ILE A 52 6.49 -12.49 3.54
C ILE A 52 6.15 -12.82 5.00
N ALA A 53 5.61 -14.03 5.24
CA ALA A 53 5.32 -14.52 6.58
C ALA A 53 6.57 -14.58 7.48
N GLU A 54 7.75 -14.94 6.92
CA GLU A 54 9.00 -14.93 7.69
C GLU A 54 9.40 -13.51 8.11
N ALA A 55 9.13 -12.50 7.27
CA ALA A 55 9.41 -11.11 7.61
C ALA A 55 8.43 -10.58 8.68
N VAL A 56 7.16 -10.96 8.60
CA VAL A 56 6.14 -10.64 9.63
C VAL A 56 6.49 -11.31 10.96
N GLU A 57 6.85 -12.60 10.95
CA GLU A 57 7.26 -13.33 12.15
C GLU A 57 8.52 -12.72 12.79
N ALA A 58 9.52 -12.37 11.99
CA ALA A 58 10.73 -11.70 12.48
C ALA A 58 10.45 -10.33 13.11
N ASP A 59 9.43 -9.61 12.64
CA ASP A 59 8.99 -8.34 13.23
C ASP A 59 8.34 -8.57 14.60
N LEU A 60 7.39 -9.51 14.68
CA LEU A 60 6.66 -9.86 15.91
C LEU A 60 7.57 -10.44 17.01
N CYS A 61 8.57 -11.24 16.63
CA CYS A 61 9.51 -11.84 17.56
C CYS A 61 10.70 -10.93 17.92
N SER A 62 10.73 -9.69 17.43
CA SER A 62 11.83 -8.78 17.73
C SER A 62 11.74 -8.24 19.16
N GLU A 63 12.72 -8.60 19.99
CA GLU A 63 12.93 -8.02 21.33
C GLU A 63 13.44 -6.55 21.27
N SER A 64 13.67 -6.03 20.07
CA SER A 64 14.20 -4.69 19.82
C SER A 64 13.45 -4.01 18.68
N THR A 65 14.03 -3.00 18.02
CA THR A 65 13.39 -2.44 16.82
C THR A 65 13.51 -3.44 15.67
N PRO A 66 12.38 -3.91 15.10
CA PRO A 66 12.40 -4.91 14.04
C PRO A 66 13.04 -4.37 12.74
N PRO A 67 13.56 -5.26 11.88
CA PRO A 67 14.14 -4.86 10.61
C PRO A 67 13.06 -4.31 9.68
N CYS A 68 13.32 -3.16 9.06
CA CYS A 68 12.43 -2.61 8.06
C CYS A 68 12.61 -3.42 6.76
N THR A 69 11.59 -4.15 6.34
CA THR A 69 11.64 -4.97 5.12
C THR A 69 10.64 -4.49 4.09
N ALA A 70 10.93 -4.76 2.82
CA ALA A 70 10.00 -4.57 1.73
C ALA A 70 10.06 -5.72 0.74
N HIS A 71 8.90 -6.13 0.24
CA HIS A 71 8.74 -7.26 -0.68
C HIS A 71 7.95 -6.80 -1.90
N ALA A 72 8.33 -7.25 -3.08
CA ALA A 72 7.73 -6.84 -4.33
C ALA A 72 7.24 -8.04 -5.14
N LEU A 73 6.09 -7.84 -5.78
CA LEU A 73 5.47 -8.75 -6.73
C LEU A 73 4.97 -7.97 -7.94
N SER A 74 4.68 -8.65 -9.04
CA SER A 74 4.15 -8.03 -10.26
C SER A 74 2.73 -8.50 -10.51
N VAL A 75 1.81 -7.56 -10.68
CA VAL A 75 0.39 -7.83 -10.94
C VAL A 75 -0.14 -6.80 -11.94
N GLY A 76 -0.65 -7.25 -13.08
CA GLY A 76 -1.37 -6.38 -14.02
C GLY A 76 -0.57 -5.19 -14.57
N GLY A 77 0.75 -5.32 -14.75
CA GLY A 77 1.61 -4.22 -15.22
C GLY A 77 2.07 -3.25 -14.11
N TRP A 78 1.77 -3.55 -12.86
CA TRP A 78 2.24 -2.83 -11.68
C TRP A 78 3.19 -3.71 -10.87
N SER A 79 4.19 -3.08 -10.27
CA SER A 79 4.91 -3.66 -9.15
C SER A 79 4.21 -3.27 -7.86
N VAL A 80 3.75 -4.26 -7.09
CA VAL A 80 3.17 -4.04 -5.77
C VAL A 80 4.25 -4.31 -4.75
N VAL A 81 4.59 -3.29 -3.97
CA VAL A 81 5.50 -3.35 -2.84
C VAL A 81 4.70 -3.50 -1.56
N VAL A 82 5.07 -4.44 -0.71
CA VAL A 82 4.50 -4.69 0.60
C VAL A 82 5.59 -4.44 1.63
N GLU A 83 5.36 -3.51 2.55
CA GLU A 83 6.20 -3.28 3.72
C GLU A 83 5.43 -3.81 4.95
N PRO A 84 5.79 -4.97 5.50
CA PRO A 84 5.28 -5.43 6.80
C PRO A 84 5.69 -4.42 7.86
N THR A 85 4.71 -3.87 8.62
CA THR A 85 4.85 -2.85 9.68
C THR A 85 5.54 -1.52 9.30
N GLY A 86 6.22 -1.48 8.16
CA GLY A 86 6.88 -0.34 7.55
C GLY A 86 5.93 0.59 6.81
N CYS A 87 6.44 1.77 6.46
CA CYS A 87 5.68 2.80 5.75
C CYS A 87 6.58 3.76 5.00
N ARG A 88 7.73 3.28 4.53
CA ARG A 88 8.73 4.10 3.86
C ARG A 88 8.15 4.75 2.61
N ALA A 89 7.33 4.03 1.85
CA ALA A 89 6.62 4.58 0.70
C ALA A 89 5.61 5.70 1.06
N ALA A 90 5.24 5.88 2.33
CA ALA A 90 4.41 6.99 2.78
C ALA A 90 5.19 8.30 2.99
N HIS A 91 6.53 8.25 3.06
CA HIS A 91 7.37 9.43 3.25
C HIS A 91 7.47 10.27 1.96
N PRO A 92 7.35 11.61 2.04
CA PRO A 92 7.38 12.47 0.86
C PRO A 92 8.61 12.37 -0.03
N GLU A 93 9.79 12.22 0.56
CA GLU A 93 11.03 12.05 -0.22
C GLU A 93 10.99 10.74 -1.01
N VAL A 94 10.47 9.67 -0.40
CA VAL A 94 10.45 8.33 -0.96
C VAL A 94 9.36 8.18 -2.01
N TYR A 95 8.11 8.61 -1.75
CA TYR A 95 7.08 8.51 -2.79
C TYR A 95 7.40 9.37 -4.00
N ARG A 96 8.16 10.47 -3.84
CA ARG A 96 8.61 11.28 -4.98
C ARG A 96 9.57 10.50 -5.87
N MET A 97 10.56 9.84 -5.28
CA MET A 97 11.46 8.98 -6.03
C MET A 97 10.73 7.77 -6.63
N LEU A 98 9.86 7.13 -5.86
CA LEU A 98 9.11 5.96 -6.31
C LEU A 98 8.20 6.26 -7.50
N SER A 99 7.56 7.44 -7.50
CA SER A 99 6.66 7.89 -8.56
C SER A 99 7.33 8.69 -9.68
N ALA A 100 8.64 8.93 -9.64
CA ALA A 100 9.33 9.68 -10.69
C ALA A 100 9.08 9.05 -12.08
N GLU A 101 8.58 9.85 -13.02
CA GLU A 101 8.19 9.43 -14.38
C GLU A 101 7.11 8.32 -14.42
N THR A 102 6.37 8.13 -13.32
CA THR A 102 5.34 7.11 -13.21
C THR A 102 4.24 7.49 -12.21
N GLU A 103 3.44 6.51 -11.81
CA GLU A 103 2.28 6.62 -10.94
C GLU A 103 2.44 5.65 -9.76
N VAL A 104 2.11 6.13 -8.56
CA VAL A 104 2.09 5.36 -7.32
C VAL A 104 0.74 5.51 -6.63
N VAL A 105 0.16 4.39 -6.23
CA VAL A 105 -0.94 4.33 -5.25
C VAL A 105 -0.42 3.61 -4.02
N SER A 106 -0.63 4.16 -2.82
CA SER A 106 -0.18 3.57 -1.57
C SER A 106 -1.31 3.52 -0.55
N VAL A 107 -1.44 2.39 0.11
CA VAL A 107 -2.35 2.15 1.23
C VAL A 107 -1.52 1.82 2.44
N ARG A 108 -1.69 2.57 3.53
CA ARG A 108 -1.04 2.29 4.80
C ARG A 108 -2.09 2.04 5.87
N VAL A 109 -2.02 0.87 6.50
CA VAL A 109 -2.82 0.52 7.66
C VAL A 109 -1.90 0.40 8.86
N VAL A 110 -2.32 0.98 9.99
CA VAL A 110 -1.62 0.85 11.28
C VAL A 110 -2.66 0.63 12.36
N MET A 111 -2.82 -0.63 12.73
CA MET A 111 -3.79 -1.13 13.69
C MET A 111 -5.17 -0.54 13.38
N GLU A 112 -5.98 -0.31 14.40
CA GLU A 112 -7.26 0.41 14.30
C GLU A 112 -7.09 1.95 14.27
N HIS A 113 -5.87 2.43 14.04
CA HIS A 113 -5.51 3.85 14.22
C HIS A 113 -5.37 4.62 12.91
N ARG A 114 -5.03 4.00 11.79
CA ARG A 114 -4.80 4.71 10.52
C ARG A 114 -5.14 3.83 9.34
N TYR A 115 -5.80 4.43 8.36
CA TYR A 115 -6.17 3.78 7.09
C TYR A 115 -5.96 4.77 5.96
N GLU A 116 -4.69 5.04 5.67
CA GLU A 116 -4.28 6.14 4.82
C GLU A 116 -4.14 5.71 3.37
N PHE A 117 -4.67 6.52 2.46
CA PHE A 117 -4.52 6.36 1.02
C PHE A 117 -3.70 7.51 0.44
N ARG A 118 -2.83 7.21 -0.52
CA ARG A 118 -2.07 8.19 -1.31
C ARG A 118 -2.13 7.82 -2.79
N TRP A 119 -2.39 8.81 -3.63
CA TRP A 119 -2.19 8.73 -5.07
C TRP A 119 -1.22 9.82 -5.51
N VAL A 120 -0.12 9.42 -6.12
CA VAL A 120 1.01 10.27 -6.49
C VAL A 120 1.36 10.01 -7.95
N ILE A 121 1.53 11.07 -8.72
CA ILE A 121 1.99 11.00 -10.12
C ILE A 121 3.20 11.91 -10.24
N ASP A 122 4.33 11.37 -10.71
CA ASP A 122 5.56 12.12 -10.95
C ASP A 122 5.97 13.01 -9.76
N GLY A 123 5.93 12.42 -8.57
CA GLY A 123 6.23 13.09 -7.30
C GLY A 123 5.19 14.08 -6.79
N VAL A 124 4.13 14.33 -7.54
CA VAL A 124 3.03 15.23 -7.14
C VAL A 124 1.91 14.44 -6.50
N LEU A 125 1.63 14.74 -5.22
CA LEU A 125 0.51 14.17 -4.49
C LEU A 125 -0.82 14.66 -5.09
N GLN A 126 -1.54 13.75 -5.73
CA GLN A 126 -2.85 14.02 -6.34
C GLN A 126 -3.94 14.02 -5.27
N THR A 127 -4.03 12.93 -4.51
CA THR A 127 -5.06 12.75 -3.48
C THR A 127 -4.47 12.01 -2.28
N PHE A 128 -4.78 12.51 -1.08
CA PHE A 128 -4.52 11.85 0.20
C PHE A 128 -5.76 11.94 1.09
N PHE A 129 -6.07 10.87 1.82
CA PHE A 129 -7.07 10.85 2.87
C PHE A 129 -6.78 9.73 3.88
N ASP A 130 -7.42 9.80 5.06
CA ASP A 130 -7.55 8.67 5.99
C ASP A 130 -9.01 8.21 5.99
N ALA A 131 -9.24 6.89 5.92
CA ALA A 131 -10.58 6.33 5.79
C ALA A 131 -11.49 6.60 7.01
N ARG A 132 -10.94 7.04 8.16
CA ARG A 132 -11.73 7.50 9.32
C ARG A 132 -12.20 8.95 9.20
N SER A 133 -11.64 9.71 8.27
CA SER A 133 -12.06 11.09 7.96
C SER A 133 -12.00 11.32 6.44
N PRO A 134 -12.75 10.54 5.64
CA PRO A 134 -12.65 10.52 4.19
C PRO A 134 -13.10 11.83 3.53
N GLU A 135 -13.81 12.69 4.26
CA GLU A 135 -14.14 14.08 3.91
C GLU A 135 -12.93 15.02 3.95
N THR A 136 -11.91 14.71 4.76
CA THR A 136 -10.69 15.49 4.89
C THR A 136 -9.65 15.00 3.87
N ARG A 137 -9.63 15.62 2.70
CA ARG A 137 -8.75 15.24 1.58
C ARG A 137 -7.72 16.32 1.28
N ARG A 138 -6.53 15.90 0.83
CA ARG A 138 -5.42 16.79 0.46
C ARG A 138 -4.82 16.39 -0.90
N GLY A 139 -4.00 17.27 -1.47
CA GLY A 139 -3.32 17.05 -2.76
C GLY A 139 -3.77 18.06 -3.81
N THR A 140 -3.25 17.95 -5.03
CA THR A 140 -3.61 18.82 -6.16
C THR A 140 -4.99 18.52 -6.74
N ARG A 141 -5.53 17.32 -6.46
CA ARG A 141 -6.83 16.82 -6.92
C ARG A 141 -7.58 16.14 -5.77
N PRO A 142 -7.90 16.86 -4.67
CA PRO A 142 -8.42 16.25 -3.45
C PRO A 142 -9.76 15.53 -3.66
N ASP A 143 -10.59 15.97 -4.61
CA ASP A 143 -11.94 15.42 -4.85
C ASP A 143 -12.02 14.43 -6.02
N ALA A 144 -10.90 14.10 -6.67
CA ALA A 144 -10.89 13.23 -7.85
C ALA A 144 -11.38 11.80 -7.59
N LEU A 145 -11.44 11.36 -6.32
CA LEU A 145 -11.78 10.00 -5.92
C LEU A 145 -13.14 9.89 -5.20
N VAL A 146 -13.94 10.97 -5.12
CA VAL A 146 -15.22 10.99 -4.38
C VAL A 146 -16.17 9.87 -4.81
N ASP A 147 -16.27 9.61 -6.12
CA ASP A 147 -17.11 8.51 -6.65
C ASP A 147 -16.59 7.14 -6.21
N HIS A 148 -15.27 6.96 -6.16
CA HIS A 148 -14.66 5.72 -5.69
C HIS A 148 -14.89 5.51 -4.18
N LEU A 149 -14.75 6.57 -3.38
CA LEU A 149 -15.00 6.54 -1.93
C LEU A 149 -16.47 6.21 -1.61
N SER A 150 -17.39 6.84 -2.31
CA SER A 150 -18.83 6.58 -2.18
C SER A 150 -19.15 5.13 -2.56
N ALA A 151 -18.55 4.64 -3.65
CA ALA A 151 -18.83 3.30 -4.15
C ALA A 151 -18.19 2.17 -3.33
N VAL A 152 -17.27 2.46 -2.41
CA VAL A 152 -16.79 1.51 -1.38
C VAL A 152 -17.46 1.69 -0.02
N GLY A 153 -18.36 2.69 0.12
CA GLY A 153 -19.07 2.98 1.36
C GLY A 153 -18.31 3.82 2.38
N LEU A 154 -17.19 4.45 1.99
CA LEU A 154 -16.45 5.38 2.86
C LEU A 154 -17.12 6.75 2.94
N LEU A 155 -17.86 7.14 1.90
CA LEU A 155 -18.76 8.29 1.97
C LEU A 155 -20.21 7.79 1.94
N PRO A 156 -21.09 8.34 2.79
CA PRO A 156 -22.49 7.93 2.79
C PRO A 156 -23.13 8.20 1.42
N PRO A 157 -23.92 7.27 0.86
CA PRO A 157 -24.81 7.63 -0.23
C PRO A 157 -25.82 8.68 0.27
N ALA A 158 -26.33 9.51 -0.64
CA ALA A 158 -27.31 10.56 -0.30
C ALA A 158 -28.60 9.99 0.36
N SER A 159 -28.85 8.69 0.24
CA SER A 159 -29.80 7.97 1.09
C SER A 159 -29.24 6.60 1.49
N GLU A 160 -29.34 6.28 2.79
CA GLU A 160 -29.35 4.94 3.39
C GLU A 160 -28.12 4.40 4.15
N THR A 161 -28.54 3.61 5.14
CA THR A 161 -27.93 2.99 6.31
C THR A 161 -27.41 1.59 6.01
N ALA A 162 -26.43 1.46 5.11
CA ALA A 162 -25.60 0.25 5.10
C ALA A 162 -24.59 0.32 6.26
N GLY A 163 -24.31 -0.81 6.92
CA GLY A 163 -23.25 -0.87 7.93
C GLY A 163 -21.92 -0.35 7.37
N ALA A 164 -21.17 0.39 8.18
CA ALA A 164 -19.90 0.96 7.76
C ALA A 164 -18.95 -0.17 7.28
N PRO A 165 -18.30 -0.02 6.13
CA PRO A 165 -17.35 -1.02 5.65
C PRO A 165 -16.14 -1.09 6.58
N GLU A 166 -15.47 -2.25 6.62
CA GLU A 166 -14.17 -2.36 7.29
C GLU A 166 -13.18 -1.40 6.59
N PRO A 167 -12.60 -0.40 7.30
CA PRO A 167 -11.85 0.68 6.67
C PRO A 167 -10.61 0.22 5.88
N GLY A 168 -9.89 -0.80 6.37
CA GLY A 168 -8.70 -1.36 5.71
C GLY A 168 -9.03 -1.98 4.35
N ALA A 169 -10.07 -2.80 4.32
CA ALA A 169 -10.58 -3.45 3.12
C ALA A 169 -11.18 -2.43 2.15
N ALA A 170 -11.86 -1.39 2.67
CA ALA A 170 -12.41 -0.31 1.86
C ALA A 170 -11.31 0.50 1.15
N VAL A 171 -10.22 0.85 1.86
CA VAL A 171 -9.12 1.61 1.26
C VAL A 171 -8.33 0.79 0.23
N LEU A 172 -8.17 -0.53 0.44
CA LEU A 172 -7.63 -1.43 -0.57
C LEU A 172 -8.53 -1.53 -1.81
N ALA A 173 -9.85 -1.53 -1.64
CA ALA A 173 -10.78 -1.51 -2.77
C ALA A 173 -10.72 -0.19 -3.56
N VAL A 174 -10.43 0.94 -2.92
CA VAL A 174 -10.14 2.20 -3.62
C VAL A 174 -8.85 2.07 -4.44
N ALA A 175 -7.80 1.45 -3.90
CA ALA A 175 -6.56 1.20 -4.64
C ALA A 175 -6.78 0.31 -5.87
N ASP A 176 -7.57 -0.76 -5.76
CA ASP A 176 -8.00 -1.58 -6.91
C ASP A 176 -8.68 -0.73 -7.98
N ARG A 177 -9.64 0.12 -7.58
CA ARG A 177 -10.40 0.97 -8.50
C ARG A 177 -9.54 1.98 -9.24
N VAL A 178 -8.54 2.57 -8.58
CA VAL A 178 -7.62 3.54 -9.20
C VAL A 178 -6.62 2.85 -10.13
N THR A 179 -6.10 1.68 -9.74
CA THR A 179 -5.01 0.99 -10.46
C THR A 179 -5.50 -0.02 -11.50
N GLY A 180 -6.72 -0.53 -11.35
CA GLY A 180 -7.23 -1.72 -12.03
C GLY A 180 -6.58 -3.03 -11.55
N VAL A 181 -5.85 -3.01 -10.42
CA VAL A 181 -5.07 -4.14 -9.91
C VAL A 181 -5.67 -4.69 -8.62
N ARG A 182 -6.11 -5.95 -8.70
CA ARG A 182 -6.58 -6.71 -7.55
C ARG A 182 -5.48 -7.59 -6.96
N VAL A 183 -5.04 -7.28 -5.74
CA VAL A 183 -4.24 -8.19 -4.92
C VAL A 183 -5.14 -9.29 -4.36
N ARG A 184 -4.62 -10.52 -4.27
CA ARG A 184 -5.34 -11.75 -3.90
C ARG A 184 -4.46 -12.58 -2.97
N PRO A 185 -5.03 -13.51 -2.18
CA PRO A 185 -4.25 -14.36 -1.27
C PRO A 185 -3.07 -15.07 -1.98
N ALA A 186 -3.32 -15.63 -3.17
CA ALA A 186 -2.30 -16.34 -3.95
C ALA A 186 -1.08 -15.48 -4.34
N HIS A 187 -1.22 -14.15 -4.34
CA HIS A 187 -0.12 -13.25 -4.62
C HIS A 187 0.84 -13.09 -3.44
N LEU A 188 0.42 -13.38 -2.20
CA LEU A 188 1.24 -13.30 -0.99
C LEU A 188 1.70 -14.67 -0.48
N ALA A 189 1.22 -15.76 -1.06
CA ALA A 189 1.46 -17.12 -0.58
C ALA A 189 2.87 -17.68 -0.87
N GLY A 190 3.62 -17.06 -1.78
CA GLY A 190 4.93 -17.55 -2.22
C GLY A 190 6.10 -16.65 -1.81
N PRO A 191 7.35 -17.08 -2.05
CA PRO A 191 8.51 -16.21 -1.90
C PRO A 191 8.37 -14.97 -2.78
N LEU A 192 8.46 -13.81 -2.16
CA LEU A 192 8.46 -12.52 -2.84
C LEU A 192 9.89 -12.00 -2.89
N LEU A 193 10.25 -11.31 -3.97
CA LEU A 193 11.52 -10.60 -4.02
C LEU A 193 11.50 -9.54 -2.94
N GLY A 194 12.38 -9.60 -1.95
CA GLY A 194 12.41 -8.62 -0.88
C GLY A 194 13.82 -8.31 -0.42
N ALA A 195 13.93 -7.29 0.41
CA ALA A 195 15.17 -6.85 1.03
C ALA A 195 14.88 -6.16 2.36
N GLU A 196 15.87 -6.16 3.24
CA GLU A 196 15.93 -5.23 4.36
C GLU A 196 16.29 -3.83 3.84
N LEU A 197 15.74 -2.80 4.47
CA LEU A 197 15.95 -1.40 4.15
C LEU A 197 16.75 -0.74 5.27
N ASP A 198 17.71 0.09 4.89
CA ASP A 198 18.47 0.90 5.85
C ASP A 198 17.54 1.77 6.71
N ARG A 199 17.90 2.07 7.96
CA ARG A 199 17.05 2.95 8.79
C ARG A 199 16.98 4.39 8.26
N ALA A 200 18.07 4.89 7.67
CA ALA A 200 18.12 6.24 7.13
C ALA A 200 17.38 6.32 5.79
N LEU A 201 16.46 7.28 5.64
CA LEU A 201 15.73 7.48 4.39
C LEU A 201 16.72 7.71 3.22
N PRO A 202 16.43 7.16 2.02
CA PRO A 202 17.25 7.42 0.86
C PRO A 202 17.31 8.93 0.59
N LEU A 203 18.51 9.45 0.34
CA LEU A 203 18.69 10.85 -0.05
C LEU A 203 18.06 11.08 -1.43
N PRO A 204 17.50 12.28 -1.69
CA PRO A 204 17.05 12.64 -3.02
C PRO A 204 18.16 12.43 -4.05
N LEU A 205 17.84 11.79 -5.17
CA LEU A 205 18.74 11.75 -6.33
C LEU A 205 19.03 13.21 -6.75
N ARG A 206 20.30 13.59 -6.81
CA ARG A 206 20.76 14.92 -7.23
C ARG A 206 20.67 15.10 -8.73
#